data_AF-M0ZI93-F1
#
_entry.id   AF-M0ZI93-F1
#
_cell.length_a   1.000
_cell.length_b   1.000
_cell.length_c   1.000
_cell.angle_alpha   90.00
_cell.angle_beta   90.00
_cell.angle_gamma   90.00
#
_symmetry.space_group_name_H-M   'P 1'
#
loop_
_entity.id
_entity.type
_entity.pdbx_description
1 polymer ?
#
loop_
_entity_poly.entity_id
_entity_poly.type
_entity_poly.pdbx_seq_one_letter_code
_entity_poly.pdbx_strand_id
1 'polypeptide(L)'
;MLQVSSSRGTTASFGLVIDGKSLSFALDKKLEKSFLELAINCASVICCRSTPKQKALVTRLVKVETHRTTLAIGDGANDVSMLQEADVGVGISGVEGMQAVMSSDYAIAQFRFLERLLLVHGHWCYRRISMMLCYFFYKNIAFGLTLFWFEGFASFSGRPAYNDWYMSLYNVFFTSLPVIALGVFDQDVSAHLCLEFPKLYEEGTKNILFSWRRILGWMLNGVICSMIIFFGTTNSLVHQVFRKDGQPVDYGVLGVMMYTCVVWTVNCQMAISINYFTWIQHFFIWGSIAIWYVFLVVYGSLSPIISTTAYKILVEACAPSPFYWLVTLVVVVATLLPYVTHRAFQTEFHPMYHDQIQRNRFESLNSDFAEESSDRGKQKVHL
;
A
#
# COMPACT_ATOMS: atom_id res chain seq x y z
N MET A 1 2.10 27.42 -15.87
CA MET A 1 1.90 28.03 -14.54
C MET A 1 2.08 29.53 -14.69
N LEU A 2 1.07 30.21 -15.24
CA LEU A 2 0.98 31.66 -15.24
C LEU A 2 -0.03 32.00 -14.16
N GLN A 3 0.47 32.32 -12.96
CA GLN A 3 -0.35 33.03 -11.99
C GLN A 3 -0.69 34.37 -12.65
N VAL A 4 -1.97 34.74 -12.64
CA VAL A 4 -2.35 36.14 -12.88
C VAL A 4 -1.61 36.95 -11.82
N SER A 5 -0.54 37.61 -12.26
CA SER A 5 0.31 38.45 -11.44
C SER A 5 -0.54 39.57 -10.87
N SER A 6 -1.02 39.40 -9.64
CA SER A 6 -1.59 40.48 -8.86
C SER A 6 -0.52 41.55 -8.70
N SER A 7 -0.69 42.67 -9.38
CA SER A 7 0.02 43.90 -9.08
C SER A 7 -0.23 44.24 -7.60
N ARG A 8 0.81 44.08 -6.77
CA ARG A 8 0.95 44.57 -5.39
C ARG A 8 0.03 43.93 -4.34
N GLY A 9 0.63 43.09 -3.49
CA GLY A 9 0.54 43.24 -2.03
C GLY A 9 -0.63 42.61 -1.26
N THR A 10 -1.70 42.13 -1.91
CA THR A 10 -2.80 41.43 -1.22
C THR A 10 -3.33 40.31 -2.09
N THR A 11 -3.24 39.06 -1.64
CA THR A 11 -3.94 37.92 -2.25
C THR A 11 -5.43 38.07 -1.99
N ALA A 12 -6.10 38.91 -2.78
CA ALA A 12 -7.54 39.03 -2.75
C ALA A 12 -8.16 37.73 -3.28
N SER A 13 -9.03 37.11 -2.49
CA SER A 13 -9.78 35.92 -2.87
C SER A 13 -10.98 36.34 -3.72
N PHE A 14 -11.01 35.92 -4.99
CA PHE A 14 -12.12 36.22 -5.91
C PHE A 14 -13.13 35.07 -5.98
N GLY A 15 -14.40 35.38 -6.19
CA GLY A 15 -15.46 34.42 -6.49
C GLY A 15 -16.07 34.68 -7.87
N LEU A 16 -16.33 33.64 -8.64
CA LEU A 16 -16.93 33.72 -9.97
C LEU A 16 -18.39 33.26 -9.90
N VAL A 17 -19.32 34.10 -10.35
CA VAL A 17 -20.74 33.74 -10.49
C VAL A 17 -21.13 33.84 -11.96
N ILE A 18 -21.66 32.77 -12.53
CA ILE A 18 -22.05 32.72 -13.93
C ILE A 18 -23.44 32.10 -14.08
N ASP A 19 -24.28 32.69 -14.92
CA ASP A 19 -25.61 32.17 -15.22
C ASP A 19 -25.57 31.12 -16.35
N GLY A 20 -26.59 30.27 -16.43
CA GLY A 20 -26.67 29.21 -17.44
C GLY A 20 -26.59 29.70 -18.89
N LYS A 21 -27.05 30.93 -19.19
CA LYS A 21 -26.93 31.47 -20.56
C LYS A 21 -25.49 31.85 -20.86
N SER A 22 -24.83 32.63 -20.00
CA SER A 22 -23.40 32.96 -20.18
C SER A 22 -22.52 31.71 -20.15
N LEU A 23 -22.86 30.71 -19.32
CA LEU A 23 -22.14 29.44 -19.25
C LEU A 23 -22.17 28.69 -20.59
N SER A 24 -23.26 28.78 -21.36
CA SER A 24 -23.32 28.15 -22.68
C SER A 24 -22.31 28.76 -23.67
N PHE A 25 -22.09 30.07 -23.60
CA PHE A 25 -21.07 30.75 -24.42
C PHE A 25 -19.66 30.48 -23.90
N ALA A 26 -19.48 30.42 -22.58
CA ALA A 26 -18.19 30.13 -21.95
C ALA A 26 -17.72 28.69 -22.20
N LEU A 27 -18.64 27.74 -22.36
CA LEU A 27 -18.37 26.34 -22.70
C LEU A 27 -18.21 26.09 -24.22
N ASP A 28 -18.21 27.13 -25.06
CA ASP A 28 -17.86 26.96 -26.47
C ASP A 28 -16.37 26.65 -26.60
N LYS A 29 -15.99 25.81 -27.58
CA LYS A 29 -14.63 25.27 -27.74
C LYS A 29 -13.54 26.34 -27.85
N LYS A 30 -13.92 27.56 -28.27
CA LYS A 30 -13.00 28.70 -28.39
C LYS A 30 -12.69 29.36 -27.05
N LEU A 31 -13.61 29.27 -26.07
CA LEU A 31 -13.56 30.02 -24.81
C LEU A 31 -13.42 29.12 -23.58
N GLU A 32 -13.69 27.81 -23.70
CA GLU A 32 -13.70 26.87 -22.57
C GLU A 32 -12.39 26.87 -21.77
N LYS A 33 -11.24 27.01 -22.45
CA LYS A 33 -9.93 27.06 -21.79
C LYS A 33 -9.72 28.35 -20.99
N SER A 34 -10.09 29.49 -21.56
CA SER A 34 -10.00 30.78 -20.88
C SER A 34 -10.96 30.86 -19.69
N PHE A 35 -12.16 30.29 -19.83
CA PHE A 35 -13.10 30.15 -18.73
C PHE A 35 -12.53 29.28 -17.61
N LEU A 36 -11.93 28.14 -17.94
CA LEU A 36 -11.32 27.26 -16.95
C LEU A 36 -10.14 27.92 -16.23
N GLU A 37 -9.27 28.64 -16.95
CA GLU A 37 -8.15 29.37 -16.35
C GLU A 37 -8.63 30.45 -15.37
N LEU A 38 -9.69 31.18 -15.71
CA LEU A 38 -10.33 32.12 -14.79
C LEU A 38 -10.88 31.39 -13.56
N ALA A 39 -11.61 30.29 -13.76
CA ALA A 39 -12.25 29.51 -12.71
C ALA A 39 -11.25 28.92 -11.70
N ILE A 40 -10.09 28.41 -12.17
CA ILE A 40 -9.04 27.84 -11.31
C ILE A 40 -8.38 28.91 -10.43
N ASN A 41 -8.32 30.15 -10.90
CA ASN A 41 -7.74 31.28 -10.15
C ASN A 41 -8.73 31.90 -9.14
N CYS A 42 -10.01 31.53 -9.19
CA CYS A 42 -11.01 31.93 -8.20
C CYS A 42 -11.02 30.98 -7.00
N ALA A 43 -11.31 31.50 -5.81
CA ALA A 43 -11.48 30.71 -4.60
C ALA A 43 -12.82 29.94 -4.58
N SER A 44 -13.83 30.44 -5.29
CA SER A 44 -15.15 29.80 -5.41
C SER A 44 -15.77 30.10 -6.78
N VAL A 45 -16.51 29.14 -7.32
CA VAL A 45 -17.22 29.26 -8.60
C VAL A 45 -18.67 28.78 -8.40
N ILE A 46 -19.64 29.62 -8.76
CA ILE A 46 -21.07 29.35 -8.63
C ILE A 46 -21.72 29.43 -10.01
N CYS A 47 -22.23 28.30 -10.49
CA CYS A 47 -22.99 28.20 -11.73
C CYS A 47 -24.50 28.24 -11.42
N CYS A 48 -25.15 29.34 -11.74
CA CYS A 48 -26.57 29.56 -11.47
C CYS A 48 -27.45 29.13 -12.64
N ARG A 49 -28.59 28.47 -12.35
CA ARG A 49 -29.58 28.04 -13.37
C ARG A 49 -28.97 27.19 -14.50
N SER A 50 -28.01 26.34 -14.15
CA SER A 50 -27.37 25.42 -15.10
C SER A 50 -28.28 24.23 -15.41
N THR A 51 -28.30 23.84 -16.68
CA THR A 51 -29.00 22.62 -17.13
C THR A 51 -28.18 21.36 -16.79
N PRO A 52 -28.79 20.16 -16.69
CA PRO A 52 -28.07 18.91 -16.42
C PRO A 52 -26.88 18.68 -17.37
N LYS A 53 -27.08 18.98 -18.66
CA LYS A 53 -26.04 18.90 -19.69
C LYS A 53 -24.88 19.87 -19.43
N GLN A 54 -25.16 21.08 -18.96
CA GLN A 54 -24.11 22.06 -18.64
C GLN A 54 -23.29 21.64 -17.43
N LYS A 55 -23.92 21.09 -16.39
CA LYS A 55 -23.22 20.55 -15.22
C LYS A 55 -22.22 19.46 -15.64
N ALA A 56 -22.68 18.50 -16.45
CA ALA A 56 -21.84 17.46 -17.05
C ALA A 56 -20.66 18.03 -17.85
N LEU A 57 -20.89 19.03 -18.71
CA LEU A 57 -19.83 19.66 -19.51
C LEU A 57 -18.78 20.37 -18.66
N VAL A 58 -19.19 21.07 -17.58
CA VAL A 58 -18.23 21.71 -16.66
C VAL A 58 -17.38 20.64 -15.96
N THR A 59 -17.99 19.59 -15.43
CA THR A 59 -17.26 18.48 -14.79
C THR A 59 -16.25 17.85 -15.75
N ARG A 60 -16.67 17.57 -16.99
CA ARG A 60 -15.79 17.03 -18.03
C ARG A 60 -14.64 17.97 -18.38
N LEU A 61 -14.90 19.27 -18.51
CA LEU A 61 -13.88 20.28 -18.80
C LEU A 61 -12.81 20.30 -17.71
N VAL A 62 -13.22 20.32 -16.44
CA VAL A 62 -12.29 20.28 -15.30
C VAL A 62 -11.49 18.97 -15.30
N LYS A 63 -12.15 17.83 -15.47
CA LYS A 63 -11.52 16.50 -15.48
C LYS A 63 -10.47 16.36 -16.59
N VAL A 64 -10.81 16.74 -17.82
CA VAL A 64 -9.96 16.57 -18.99
C VAL A 64 -8.78 17.54 -18.97
N GLU A 65 -8.99 18.82 -18.66
CA GLU A 65 -7.93 19.82 -18.77
C GLU A 65 -7.04 19.89 -17.52
N THR A 66 -7.54 19.57 -16.32
CA THR A 66 -6.70 19.56 -15.10
C THR A 66 -6.04 18.22 -14.83
N HIS A 67 -6.52 17.13 -15.43
CA HIS A 67 -6.12 15.75 -15.14
C HIS A 67 -6.16 15.39 -13.64
N ARG A 68 -7.03 16.06 -12.87
CA ARG A 68 -7.25 15.79 -11.45
C ARG A 68 -8.51 14.98 -11.26
N THR A 69 -8.54 14.19 -10.19
CA THR A 69 -9.72 13.44 -9.79
C THR A 69 -10.85 14.38 -9.41
N THR A 70 -12.00 14.18 -10.05
CA THR A 70 -13.22 14.96 -9.86
C THR A 70 -14.24 14.19 -9.06
N LEU A 71 -14.92 14.87 -8.14
CA LEU A 71 -16.02 14.30 -7.36
C LEU A 71 -17.28 15.14 -7.59
N ALA A 72 -18.39 14.48 -7.92
CA ALA A 72 -19.69 15.10 -8.07
C ALA A 72 -20.66 14.59 -7.01
N ILE A 73 -21.55 15.48 -6.55
CA ILE A 73 -22.56 15.17 -5.54
C ILE A 73 -23.90 15.70 -6.01
N GLY A 74 -24.95 14.92 -5.83
CA GLY A 74 -26.31 15.33 -6.18
C GLY A 74 -27.37 14.44 -5.54
N ASP A 75 -28.57 14.97 -5.41
CA ASP A 75 -29.75 14.31 -4.85
C ASP A 75 -30.84 14.07 -5.91
N GLY A 76 -30.89 14.91 -6.95
CA GLY A 76 -31.93 14.89 -7.97
C GLY A 76 -31.54 14.29 -9.32
N ALA A 77 -32.56 14.05 -10.15
CA ALA A 77 -32.43 13.62 -11.54
C ALA A 77 -31.55 14.56 -12.39
N ASN A 78 -31.52 15.84 -12.02
CA ASN A 78 -30.75 16.89 -12.71
C ASN A 78 -29.24 16.73 -12.57
N ASP A 79 -28.78 15.94 -11.60
CA ASP A 79 -27.38 15.74 -11.30
C ASP A 79 -26.86 14.40 -11.81
N VAL A 80 -27.73 13.52 -12.32
CA VAL A 80 -27.35 12.19 -12.84
C VAL A 80 -26.25 12.28 -13.90
N SER A 81 -26.39 13.18 -14.87
CA SER A 81 -25.37 13.38 -15.90
C SER A 81 -24.07 13.96 -15.35
N MET A 82 -24.12 14.75 -14.28
CA MET A 82 -22.93 15.28 -13.61
C MET A 82 -22.21 14.18 -12.82
N LEU A 83 -22.96 13.34 -12.12
CA LEU A 83 -22.47 12.20 -11.33
C LEU A 83 -21.73 11.19 -12.21
N GLN A 84 -22.30 10.86 -13.38
CA GLN A 84 -21.71 9.89 -14.31
C GLN A 84 -20.46 10.41 -15.04
N GLU A 85 -20.28 11.73 -15.18
CA GLU A 85 -19.11 12.32 -15.84
C GLU A 85 -17.90 12.45 -14.90
N ALA A 86 -18.14 12.62 -13.60
CA ALA A 86 -17.09 12.69 -12.59
C ALA A 86 -16.33 11.37 -12.46
N ASP A 87 -15.16 11.39 -11.81
CA ASP A 87 -14.43 10.16 -11.47
C ASP A 87 -15.07 9.41 -10.30
N VAL A 88 -15.72 10.16 -9.41
CA VAL A 88 -16.48 9.63 -8.27
C VAL A 88 -17.82 10.36 -8.19
N GLY A 89 -18.92 9.64 -8.37
CA GLY A 89 -20.28 10.13 -8.17
C GLY A 89 -20.82 9.77 -6.78
N VAL A 90 -21.30 10.75 -6.02
CA VAL A 90 -21.94 10.53 -4.72
C VAL A 90 -23.40 10.99 -4.75
N GLY A 91 -24.33 10.04 -4.63
CA GLY A 91 -25.77 10.30 -4.55
C GLY A 91 -26.21 10.54 -3.12
N ILE A 92 -26.98 11.60 -2.88
CA ILE A 92 -27.65 11.82 -1.60
C ILE A 92 -29.05 11.22 -1.66
N SER A 93 -29.36 10.32 -0.72
CA SER A 93 -30.68 9.72 -0.59
C SER A 93 -31.66 10.75 -0.05
N GLY A 94 -32.42 11.37 -0.96
CA GLY A 94 -33.45 12.36 -0.66
C GLY A 94 -34.86 11.84 -0.93
N VAL A 95 -35.83 12.68 -0.54
CA VAL A 95 -37.27 12.42 -0.77
C VAL A 95 -37.66 12.67 -2.24
N GLU A 96 -36.86 13.44 -2.98
CA GLU A 96 -37.13 13.88 -4.35
C GLU A 96 -36.93 12.78 -5.41
N GLY A 97 -36.36 11.63 -5.04
CA GLY A 97 -36.28 10.45 -5.90
C GLY A 97 -34.99 9.64 -5.70
N MET A 98 -35.01 8.38 -6.14
CA MET A 98 -33.85 7.48 -6.03
C MET A 98 -32.90 7.53 -7.24
N GLN A 99 -33.16 8.40 -8.22
CA GLN A 99 -32.43 8.38 -9.50
C GLN A 99 -30.95 8.77 -9.36
N ALA A 100 -30.63 9.77 -8.54
CA ALA A 100 -29.24 10.16 -8.27
C ALA A 100 -28.49 9.03 -7.56
N VAL A 101 -29.12 8.40 -6.56
CA VAL A 101 -28.56 7.27 -5.80
C VAL A 101 -28.27 6.08 -6.71
N MET A 102 -29.23 5.69 -7.57
CA MET A 102 -29.07 4.56 -8.49
C MET A 102 -28.02 4.80 -9.58
N SER A 103 -27.66 6.07 -9.84
CA SER A 103 -26.71 6.45 -10.88
C SER A 103 -25.36 6.95 -10.31
N SER A 104 -25.12 6.71 -9.03
CA SER A 104 -23.90 7.13 -8.31
C SER A 104 -23.08 5.93 -7.85
N ASP A 105 -21.77 6.12 -7.64
CA ASP A 105 -20.88 5.09 -7.11
C ASP A 105 -21.09 4.86 -5.61
N TYR A 106 -21.37 5.93 -4.87
CA TYR A 106 -21.65 5.90 -3.43
C TYR A 106 -22.97 6.58 -3.10
N ALA A 107 -23.76 5.95 -2.25
CA ALA A 107 -25.00 6.50 -1.73
C ALA A 107 -24.85 6.91 -0.26
N ILE A 108 -25.11 8.16 0.07
CA ILE A 108 -25.11 8.67 1.45
C ILE A 108 -26.46 9.29 1.80
N ALA A 109 -26.88 9.21 3.05
CA ALA A 109 -28.18 9.78 3.46
C ALA A 109 -28.14 11.31 3.66
N GLN A 110 -26.99 11.87 4.04
CA GLN A 110 -26.84 13.29 4.35
C GLN A 110 -25.45 13.78 3.92
N PHE A 111 -25.36 15.04 3.50
CA PHE A 111 -24.10 15.66 3.07
C PHE A 111 -22.99 15.57 4.15
N ARG A 112 -23.33 15.64 5.43
CA ARG A 112 -22.36 15.51 6.54
C ARG A 112 -21.57 14.20 6.51
N PHE A 113 -22.11 13.12 5.95
CA PHE A 113 -21.38 11.85 5.85
C PHE A 113 -20.29 11.84 4.78
N LEU A 114 -20.29 12.81 3.86
CA LEU A 114 -19.25 12.98 2.86
C LEU A 114 -17.87 13.19 3.49
N GLU A 115 -17.80 13.97 4.58
CA GLU A 115 -16.56 14.24 5.31
C GLU A 115 -15.90 12.92 5.75
N ARG A 116 -16.67 12.02 6.35
CA ARG A 116 -16.19 10.71 6.80
C ARG A 116 -15.90 9.76 5.63
N LEU A 117 -16.67 9.84 4.54
CA LEU A 117 -16.41 9.04 3.34
C LEU A 117 -15.04 9.39 2.75
N LEU A 118 -14.72 10.68 2.61
CA LEU A 118 -13.47 11.12 2.00
C LEU A 118 -12.29 11.04 2.97
N LEU A 119 -12.36 11.72 4.11
CA LEU A 119 -11.22 11.90 5.00
C LEU A 119 -10.80 10.59 5.69
N VAL A 120 -11.75 9.69 5.96
CA VAL A 120 -11.46 8.40 6.60
C VAL A 120 -11.33 7.30 5.55
N HIS A 121 -12.40 7.00 4.82
CA HIS A 121 -12.40 5.83 3.92
C HIS A 121 -11.55 6.08 2.67
N GLY A 122 -11.64 7.27 2.07
CA GLY A 122 -10.81 7.64 0.93
C GLY A 122 -9.31 7.57 1.24
N HIS A 123 -8.90 8.16 2.38
CA HIS A 123 -7.51 8.10 2.86
C HIS A 123 -7.03 6.66 3.08
N TRP A 124 -7.79 5.86 3.83
CA TRP A 124 -7.43 4.47 4.11
C TRP A 124 -7.36 3.63 2.84
N CYS A 125 -8.34 3.72 1.95
CA CYS A 125 -8.36 2.96 0.70
C CYS A 125 -7.18 3.33 -0.20
N TYR A 126 -6.87 4.63 -0.35
CA TYR A 126 -5.73 5.08 -1.13
C TYR A 126 -4.41 4.51 -0.58
N ARG A 127 -4.18 4.60 0.73
CA ARG A 127 -2.96 4.09 1.37
C ARG A 127 -2.85 2.57 1.26
N ARG A 128 -3.93 1.84 1.58
CA ARG A 128 -4.00 0.37 1.51
C ARG A 128 -3.66 -0.15 0.12
N ILE A 129 -4.33 0.38 -0.91
CA ILE A 129 -4.12 -0.06 -2.29
C ILE A 129 -2.70 0.29 -2.76
N SER A 130 -2.22 1.50 -2.44
CA SER A 130 -0.86 1.93 -2.82
C SER A 130 0.21 1.03 -2.22
N MET A 131 0.11 0.73 -0.92
CA MET A 131 1.05 -0.15 -0.22
C MET A 131 0.95 -1.60 -0.71
N MET A 132 -0.27 -2.09 -0.91
CA MET A 132 -0.53 -3.42 -1.47
C MET A 132 0.14 -3.60 -2.83
N LEU A 133 -0.01 -2.63 -3.74
CA LEU A 133 0.59 -2.67 -5.08
C LEU A 133 2.12 -2.61 -5.02
N CYS A 134 2.68 -1.66 -4.24
CA CYS A 134 4.13 -1.54 -4.09
C CYS A 134 4.76 -2.83 -3.55
N TYR A 135 4.13 -3.41 -2.53
CA TYR A 135 4.59 -4.65 -1.93
C TYR A 135 4.40 -5.85 -2.88
N PHE A 136 3.32 -5.88 -3.67
CA PHE A 136 3.09 -6.91 -4.67
C PHE A 136 4.20 -6.91 -5.74
N PHE A 137 4.66 -5.75 -6.20
CA PHE A 137 5.82 -5.67 -7.08
C PHE A 137 7.10 -6.16 -6.41
N TYR A 138 7.37 -5.70 -5.18
CA TYR A 138 8.52 -6.13 -4.39
C TYR A 138 8.61 -7.65 -4.26
N LYS A 139 7.54 -8.32 -3.81
CA LYS A 139 7.56 -9.78 -3.54
C LYS A 139 7.75 -10.62 -4.80
N ASN A 140 7.18 -10.17 -5.92
CA ASN A 140 7.28 -10.88 -7.20
C ASN A 140 8.66 -10.68 -7.83
N ILE A 141 9.24 -9.48 -7.72
CA ILE A 141 10.61 -9.22 -8.17
C ILE A 141 11.61 -9.99 -7.31
N ALA A 142 11.44 -9.98 -5.99
CA ALA A 142 12.29 -10.75 -5.09
C ALA A 142 12.30 -12.24 -5.47
N PHE A 143 11.12 -12.83 -5.69
CA PHE A 143 11.01 -14.23 -6.12
C PHE A 143 11.56 -14.47 -7.54
N GLY A 144 11.11 -13.70 -8.53
CA GLY A 144 11.51 -13.89 -9.93
C GLY A 144 13.00 -13.70 -10.16
N LEU A 145 13.63 -12.73 -9.48
CA LEU A 145 15.06 -12.51 -9.61
C LEU A 145 15.88 -13.58 -8.89
N THR A 146 15.41 -14.16 -7.78
CA THR A 146 16.12 -15.32 -7.19
C THR A 146 16.25 -16.49 -8.16
N LEU A 147 15.22 -16.74 -8.98
CA LEU A 147 15.29 -17.72 -10.07
C LEU A 147 16.27 -17.29 -11.15
N PHE A 148 16.23 -16.02 -11.56
CA PHE A 148 17.13 -15.48 -12.57
C PHE A 148 18.61 -15.61 -12.18
N TRP A 149 18.96 -15.30 -10.93
CA TRP A 149 20.34 -15.46 -10.43
C TRP A 149 20.77 -16.93 -10.43
N PHE A 150 19.85 -17.83 -10.06
CA PHE A 150 20.10 -19.26 -10.10
C PHE A 150 20.34 -19.76 -11.53
N GLU A 151 19.53 -19.36 -12.50
CA GLU A 151 19.73 -19.72 -13.92
C GLU A 151 21.10 -19.24 -14.43
N GLY A 152 21.53 -18.04 -14.04
CA GLY A 152 22.87 -17.55 -14.35
C GLY A 152 23.98 -18.44 -13.78
N PHE A 153 23.83 -18.91 -12.54
CA PHE A 153 24.76 -19.87 -11.92
C PHE A 153 24.71 -21.25 -12.59
N ALA A 154 23.55 -21.68 -13.05
CA ALA A 154 23.34 -22.93 -13.79
C ALA A 154 23.70 -22.81 -15.29
N SER A 155 24.42 -21.75 -15.70
CA SER A 155 24.82 -21.49 -17.09
C SER A 155 23.64 -21.46 -18.09
N PHE A 156 22.48 -20.98 -17.63
CA PHE A 156 21.23 -20.94 -18.38
C PHE A 156 20.81 -22.29 -18.97
N SER A 157 21.07 -23.38 -18.24
CA SER A 157 20.71 -24.74 -18.66
C SER A 157 19.21 -25.03 -18.63
N GLY A 158 18.37 -24.11 -18.13
CA GLY A 158 16.91 -24.28 -18.06
C GLY A 158 16.46 -25.25 -16.97
N ARG A 159 17.30 -25.49 -15.96
CA ARG A 159 16.96 -26.34 -14.81
C ARG A 159 16.30 -25.49 -13.73
N PRO A 160 15.05 -25.77 -13.34
CA PRO A 160 14.31 -24.92 -12.41
C PRO A 160 14.88 -24.98 -10.98
N ALA A 161 15.18 -23.82 -10.37
CA ALA A 161 15.69 -23.69 -8.99
C ALA A 161 14.76 -24.30 -7.93
N TYR A 162 13.46 -24.22 -8.19
CA TYR A 162 12.40 -24.67 -7.29
C TYR A 162 11.60 -25.79 -7.91
N ASN A 163 10.93 -26.58 -7.08
CA ASN A 163 9.96 -27.56 -7.57
C ASN A 163 8.74 -26.86 -8.19
N ASP A 164 8.10 -27.48 -9.18
CA ASP A 164 6.99 -26.88 -9.95
C ASP A 164 5.81 -26.46 -9.05
N TRP A 165 5.51 -27.26 -8.03
CA TRP A 165 4.46 -26.92 -7.06
C TRP A 165 4.86 -25.75 -6.17
N TYR A 166 6.15 -25.56 -5.87
CA TYR A 166 6.63 -24.41 -5.09
C TYR A 166 6.42 -23.12 -5.89
N MET A 167 6.74 -23.14 -7.18
CA MET A 167 6.52 -21.99 -8.06
C MET A 167 5.04 -21.66 -8.20
N SER A 168 4.21 -22.68 -8.42
CA SER A 168 2.76 -22.49 -8.63
C SER A 168 2.04 -21.96 -7.39
N LEU A 169 2.42 -22.44 -6.19
CA LEU A 169 1.72 -22.10 -4.94
C LEU A 169 2.24 -20.81 -4.28
N TYR A 170 3.39 -20.27 -4.73
CA TYR A 170 4.01 -19.06 -4.16
C TYR A 170 3.04 -17.88 -4.06
N ASN A 171 2.42 -17.54 -5.18
CA ASN A 171 1.51 -16.41 -5.27
C ASN A 171 0.11 -16.71 -4.73
N VAL A 172 -0.26 -17.99 -4.53
CA VAL A 172 -1.63 -18.37 -4.17
C VAL A 172 -1.80 -18.58 -2.67
N PHE A 173 -0.90 -19.33 -2.02
CA PHE A 173 -1.07 -19.71 -0.62
C PHE A 173 -0.06 -19.03 0.31
N PHE A 174 1.20 -18.89 -0.12
CA PHE A 174 2.27 -18.49 0.79
C PHE A 174 2.45 -16.98 0.90
N THR A 175 1.98 -16.19 -0.08
CA THR A 175 2.27 -14.74 -0.11
C THR A 175 1.11 -13.81 -0.50
N SER A 176 -0.05 -14.32 -0.94
CA SER A 176 -1.21 -13.46 -1.28
C SER A 176 -2.08 -13.13 -0.07
N LEU A 177 -2.35 -14.10 0.81
CA LEU A 177 -3.22 -13.91 1.97
C LEU A 177 -2.74 -12.78 2.88
N PRO A 178 -1.44 -12.66 3.22
CA PRO A 178 -0.93 -11.52 3.99
C PRO A 178 -1.08 -10.19 3.26
N VAL A 179 -0.93 -10.17 1.93
CA VAL A 179 -1.04 -8.96 1.09
C VAL A 179 -2.49 -8.48 1.01
N ILE A 180 -3.44 -9.41 0.89
CA ILE A 180 -4.86 -9.09 0.92
C ILE A 180 -5.26 -8.60 2.31
N ALA A 181 -4.78 -9.25 3.37
CA ALA A 181 -5.04 -8.82 4.74
C ALA A 181 -4.51 -7.39 4.99
N LEU A 182 -3.33 -7.04 4.47
CA LEU A 182 -2.82 -5.67 4.47
C LEU A 182 -3.77 -4.72 3.70
N GLY A 183 -4.14 -5.08 2.46
CA GLY A 183 -4.97 -4.24 1.61
C GLY A 183 -6.39 -3.99 2.15
N VAL A 184 -6.89 -4.83 3.05
CA VAL A 184 -8.25 -4.72 3.61
C VAL A 184 -8.23 -4.13 5.02
N PHE A 185 -7.34 -4.62 5.90
CA PHE A 185 -7.43 -4.35 7.34
C PHE A 185 -6.41 -3.35 7.86
N ASP A 186 -5.41 -2.94 7.06
CA ASP A 186 -4.38 -2.02 7.55
C ASP A 186 -4.96 -0.63 7.87
N GLN A 187 -4.52 -0.05 8.97
CA GLN A 187 -4.91 1.29 9.40
C GLN A 187 -3.65 2.01 9.86
N ASP A 188 -3.37 3.16 9.28
CA ASP A 188 -2.24 3.98 9.69
C ASP A 188 -2.59 4.85 10.89
N VAL A 189 -3.78 5.44 10.86
CA VAL A 189 -4.31 6.34 11.87
C VAL A 189 -5.79 6.04 12.11
N SER A 190 -6.25 6.17 13.36
CA SER A 190 -7.65 5.97 13.73
C SER A 190 -8.59 6.97 13.05
N ALA A 191 -9.84 6.58 12.82
CA ALA A 191 -10.85 7.41 12.14
C ALA A 191 -11.06 8.80 12.78
N HIS A 192 -10.96 8.92 14.11
CA HIS A 192 -11.08 10.19 14.81
C HIS A 192 -10.02 11.19 14.38
N LEU A 193 -8.75 10.76 14.40
CA LEU A 193 -7.61 11.59 14.02
C LEU A 193 -7.63 11.96 12.53
N CYS A 194 -8.16 11.10 11.65
CA CYS A 194 -8.36 11.46 10.25
C CYS A 194 -9.34 12.62 10.07
N LEU A 195 -10.36 12.74 10.92
CA LEU A 195 -11.31 13.85 10.92
C LEU A 195 -10.72 15.11 11.59
N GLU A 196 -9.96 14.93 12.67
CA GLU A 196 -9.30 16.02 13.39
C GLU A 196 -8.18 16.68 12.57
N PHE A 197 -7.46 15.90 11.74
CA PHE A 197 -6.37 16.38 10.90
C PHE A 197 -6.66 16.17 9.39
N PRO A 198 -7.50 16.98 8.74
CA PRO A 198 -7.82 16.85 7.31
C PRO A 198 -6.59 16.93 6.38
N LYS A 199 -5.47 17.48 6.86
CA LYS A 199 -4.20 17.56 6.12
C LYS A 199 -3.67 16.18 5.68
N LEU A 200 -4.02 15.08 6.36
CA LEU A 200 -3.62 13.73 5.91
C LEU A 200 -4.15 13.42 4.51
N TYR A 201 -5.34 13.92 4.16
CA TYR A 201 -5.96 13.68 2.87
C TYR A 201 -5.16 14.31 1.70
N GLU A 202 -4.32 15.31 1.99
CA GLU A 202 -3.47 15.96 1.00
C GLU A 202 -2.41 15.01 0.43
N GLU A 203 -2.04 13.94 1.15
CA GLU A 203 -1.15 12.90 0.63
C GLU A 203 -1.75 12.19 -0.59
N GLY A 204 -3.08 11.97 -0.57
CA GLY A 204 -3.83 11.37 -1.66
C GLY A 204 -3.99 12.31 -2.85
N THR A 205 -4.34 13.58 -2.62
CA THR A 205 -4.53 14.55 -3.71
C THR A 205 -3.24 14.88 -4.45
N LYS A 206 -2.09 14.83 -3.78
CA LYS A 206 -0.75 14.97 -4.37
C LYS A 206 -0.18 13.66 -4.93
N ASN A 207 -0.91 12.56 -4.80
CA ASN A 207 -0.52 11.22 -5.21
C ASN A 207 0.89 10.79 -4.73
N ILE A 208 1.20 11.05 -3.46
CA ILE A 208 2.56 10.86 -2.92
C ILE A 208 2.88 9.36 -2.76
N LEU A 209 1.92 8.55 -2.33
CA LEU A 209 2.10 7.13 -2.00
C LEU A 209 2.18 6.27 -3.28
N PHE A 210 1.42 6.60 -4.32
CA PHE A 210 1.44 5.89 -5.61
C PHE A 210 2.23 6.67 -6.67
N SER A 211 3.46 7.05 -6.32
CA SER A 211 4.40 7.72 -7.22
C SER A 211 5.39 6.73 -7.82
N TRP A 212 5.82 6.98 -9.07
CA TRP A 212 6.80 6.11 -9.76
C TRP A 212 8.10 5.95 -8.98
N ARG A 213 8.53 7.00 -8.28
CA ARG A 213 9.72 6.97 -7.40
C ARG A 213 9.56 5.93 -6.29
N ARG A 214 8.40 5.88 -5.64
CA ARG A 214 8.15 4.91 -4.57
C ARG A 214 8.05 3.48 -5.10
N ILE A 215 7.36 3.29 -6.23
CA ILE A 215 7.27 1.98 -6.88
C ILE A 215 8.67 1.48 -7.25
N LEU A 216 9.49 2.30 -7.91
CA LEU A 216 10.88 1.95 -8.23
C LEU A 216 11.72 1.65 -6.98
N GLY A 217 11.54 2.40 -5.89
CA GLY A 217 12.22 2.12 -4.62
C GLY A 217 11.89 0.73 -4.06
N TRP A 218 10.61 0.34 -4.09
CA TRP A 218 10.19 -1.02 -3.69
C TRP A 218 10.71 -2.10 -4.64
N MET A 219 10.74 -1.84 -5.95
CA MET A 219 11.32 -2.77 -6.92
C MET A 219 12.82 -2.96 -6.70
N LEU A 220 13.57 -1.88 -6.47
CA LEU A 220 14.99 -1.93 -6.14
C LEU A 220 15.27 -2.69 -4.84
N ASN A 221 14.43 -2.49 -3.81
CA ASN A 221 14.51 -3.30 -2.59
C ASN A 221 14.33 -4.80 -2.89
N GLY A 222 13.43 -5.14 -3.82
CA GLY A 222 13.21 -6.52 -4.28
C GLY A 222 14.45 -7.10 -4.97
N VAL A 223 15.13 -6.31 -5.80
CA VAL A 223 16.41 -6.69 -6.44
C VAL A 223 17.47 -6.98 -5.37
N ILE A 224 17.67 -6.06 -4.41
CA ILE A 224 18.66 -6.22 -3.33
C ILE A 224 18.33 -7.47 -2.49
N CYS A 225 17.07 -7.67 -2.12
CA CYS A 225 16.63 -8.85 -1.37
C CYS A 225 16.92 -10.14 -2.15
N SER A 226 16.58 -10.21 -3.44
CA SER A 226 16.83 -11.39 -4.28
C SER A 226 18.32 -11.74 -4.36
N MET A 227 19.17 -10.71 -4.45
CA MET A 227 20.61 -10.85 -4.54
C MET A 227 21.18 -11.40 -3.23
N ILE A 228 20.81 -10.81 -2.08
CA ILE A 228 21.26 -11.28 -0.76
C ILE A 228 20.78 -12.70 -0.49
N ILE A 229 19.53 -13.04 -0.84
CA ILE A 229 19.01 -14.40 -0.67
C ILE A 229 19.84 -15.38 -1.48
N PHE A 230 19.98 -15.16 -2.79
CA PHE A 230 20.68 -16.07 -3.68
C PHE A 230 22.15 -16.28 -3.29
N PHE A 231 22.90 -15.19 -3.13
CA PHE A 231 24.32 -15.28 -2.77
C PHE A 231 24.51 -15.75 -1.34
N GLY A 232 23.63 -15.36 -0.41
CA GLY A 232 23.67 -15.78 0.99
C GLY A 232 23.49 -17.28 1.13
N THR A 233 22.48 -17.87 0.48
CA THR A 233 22.25 -19.33 0.54
C THR A 233 23.31 -20.09 -0.25
N THR A 234 23.68 -19.63 -1.45
CA THR A 234 24.65 -20.36 -2.29
C THR A 234 26.03 -20.40 -1.62
N ASN A 235 26.57 -19.26 -1.16
CA ASN A 235 27.87 -19.24 -0.48
C ASN A 235 27.87 -20.04 0.83
N SER A 236 26.73 -20.09 1.54
CA SER A 236 26.60 -20.90 2.75
C SER A 236 26.69 -22.41 2.47
N LEU A 237 26.31 -22.86 1.27
CA LEU A 237 26.28 -24.28 0.89
C LEU A 237 27.55 -24.78 0.20
N VAL A 238 28.35 -23.92 -0.42
CA VAL A 238 29.52 -24.30 -1.24
C VAL A 238 30.59 -25.09 -0.46
N HIS A 239 30.70 -24.92 0.85
CA HIS A 239 31.78 -25.52 1.66
C HIS A 239 31.29 -26.41 2.81
N GLN A 240 30.00 -26.75 2.91
CA GLN A 240 29.43 -27.37 4.11
C GLN A 240 28.82 -28.75 3.87
N VAL A 241 29.07 -29.66 4.81
CA VAL A 241 28.48 -31.01 4.84
C VAL A 241 27.20 -30.94 5.67
N PHE A 242 26.06 -30.86 4.97
CA PHE A 242 24.77 -30.53 5.58
C PHE A 242 24.09 -31.71 6.28
N ARG A 243 24.40 -32.93 5.85
CA ARG A 243 23.80 -34.19 6.33
C ARG A 243 24.72 -34.84 7.37
N LYS A 244 24.16 -35.38 8.46
CA LYS A 244 24.91 -36.15 9.47
C LYS A 244 25.67 -37.35 8.86
N ASP A 245 25.26 -37.78 7.67
CA ASP A 245 25.81 -38.92 6.93
C ASP A 245 27.01 -38.57 6.02
N GLY A 246 27.51 -37.33 6.04
CA GLY A 246 28.71 -36.96 5.28
C GLY A 246 28.50 -36.71 3.77
N GLN A 247 27.27 -36.83 3.27
CA GLN A 247 26.97 -36.67 1.84
C GLN A 247 26.92 -35.19 1.40
N PRO A 248 27.34 -34.90 0.15
CA PRO A 248 27.28 -33.54 -0.40
C PRO A 248 25.83 -33.06 -0.52
N VAL A 249 25.68 -31.74 -0.48
CA VAL A 249 24.36 -31.09 -0.52
C VAL A 249 23.72 -31.30 -1.88
N ASP A 250 22.54 -31.92 -1.90
CA ASP A 250 21.77 -32.07 -3.12
C ASP A 250 21.15 -30.73 -3.53
N TYR A 251 20.95 -30.56 -4.83
CA TYR A 251 20.36 -29.40 -5.44
C TYR A 251 18.97 -29.05 -4.85
N GLY A 252 18.17 -30.06 -4.50
CA GLY A 252 16.87 -29.86 -3.86
C GLY A 252 16.97 -29.15 -2.50
N VAL A 253 18.06 -29.35 -1.74
CA VAL A 253 18.30 -28.68 -0.45
C VAL A 253 18.55 -27.19 -0.66
N LEU A 254 19.33 -26.82 -1.69
CA LEU A 254 19.55 -25.41 -2.05
C LEU A 254 18.22 -24.75 -2.43
N GLY A 255 17.41 -25.41 -3.27
CA GLY A 255 16.10 -24.90 -3.68
C GLY A 255 15.14 -24.69 -2.49
N VAL A 256 15.04 -25.67 -1.57
CA VAL A 256 14.20 -25.55 -0.36
C VAL A 256 14.71 -24.44 0.56
N MET A 257 16.03 -24.31 0.74
CA MET A 257 16.59 -23.26 1.58
C MET A 257 16.34 -21.87 0.99
N MET A 258 16.67 -21.67 -0.29
CA MET A 258 16.40 -20.41 -1.00
C MET A 258 14.93 -20.02 -0.89
N TYR A 259 14.02 -20.95 -1.17
CA TYR A 259 12.59 -20.68 -1.10
C TYR A 259 12.13 -20.36 0.32
N THR A 260 12.64 -21.07 1.33
CA THR A 260 12.35 -20.77 2.74
C THR A 260 12.78 -19.35 3.09
N CYS A 261 13.99 -18.94 2.70
CA CYS A 261 14.46 -17.57 2.89
C CYS A 261 13.54 -16.56 2.20
N VAL A 262 13.09 -16.81 0.96
CA VAL A 262 12.13 -15.92 0.27
C VAL A 262 10.83 -15.79 1.06
N VAL A 263 10.21 -16.91 1.47
CA VAL A 263 8.94 -16.89 2.21
C VAL A 263 9.08 -16.13 3.53
N TRP A 264 10.15 -16.37 4.29
CA TRP A 264 10.42 -15.65 5.53
C TRP A 264 10.70 -14.17 5.29
N THR A 265 11.62 -13.82 4.38
CA THR A 265 11.98 -12.42 4.09
C THR A 265 10.75 -11.64 3.67
N VAL A 266 9.93 -12.16 2.75
CA VAL A 266 8.73 -11.47 2.29
C VAL A 266 7.75 -11.27 3.45
N ASN A 267 7.40 -12.31 4.20
CA ASN A 267 6.45 -12.20 5.32
C ASN A 267 6.97 -11.30 6.47
N CYS A 268 8.24 -11.36 6.82
CA CYS A 268 8.83 -10.48 7.83
C CYS A 268 8.93 -9.03 7.34
N GLN A 269 9.27 -8.81 6.06
CA GLN A 269 9.24 -7.49 5.44
C GLN A 269 7.84 -6.87 5.53
N MET A 270 6.79 -7.69 5.36
CA MET A 270 5.42 -7.23 5.57
C MET A 270 5.18 -6.82 7.01
N ALA A 271 5.54 -7.67 7.97
CA ALA A 271 5.36 -7.40 9.39
C ALA A 271 6.01 -6.08 9.82
N ILE A 272 7.19 -5.77 9.28
CA ILE A 272 7.88 -4.50 9.54
C ILE A 272 7.15 -3.33 8.87
N SER A 273 6.58 -3.52 7.69
CA SER A 273 5.96 -2.44 6.90
C SER A 273 4.58 -2.01 7.43
N ILE A 274 3.90 -2.87 8.19
CA ILE A 274 2.60 -2.59 8.81
C ILE A 274 2.75 -1.56 9.93
N ASN A 275 1.77 -0.65 10.04
CA ASN A 275 1.76 0.37 11.11
C ASN A 275 0.90 -0.06 12.30
N TYR A 276 -0.22 -0.74 12.06
CA TYR A 276 -1.13 -1.20 13.11
C TYR A 276 -1.25 -2.73 13.09
N PHE A 277 -0.44 -3.40 13.91
CA PHE A 277 -0.28 -4.84 13.86
C PHE A 277 -1.39 -5.59 14.60
N THR A 278 -2.48 -5.88 13.88
CA THR A 278 -3.66 -6.57 14.44
C THR A 278 -3.45 -8.08 14.60
N TRP A 279 -4.27 -8.73 15.42
CA TRP A 279 -4.29 -10.20 15.54
C TRP A 279 -4.57 -10.88 14.19
N ILE A 280 -5.43 -10.29 13.37
CA ILE A 280 -5.76 -10.82 12.03
C ILE A 280 -4.50 -10.84 11.15
N GLN A 281 -3.72 -9.76 11.15
CA GLN A 281 -2.46 -9.72 10.40
C GLN A 281 -1.42 -10.71 10.95
N HIS A 282 -1.32 -10.89 12.27
CA HIS A 282 -0.48 -11.94 12.85
C HIS A 282 -0.88 -13.32 12.32
N PHE A 283 -2.18 -13.63 12.36
CA PHE A 283 -2.69 -14.92 11.90
C PHE A 283 -2.32 -15.17 10.43
N PHE A 284 -2.46 -14.19 9.55
CA PHE A 284 -2.12 -14.38 8.13
C PHE A 284 -0.62 -14.45 7.86
N ILE A 285 0.20 -13.62 8.52
CA ILE A 285 1.67 -13.60 8.33
C ILE A 285 2.33 -14.85 8.91
N TRP A 286 2.01 -15.22 10.15
CA TRP A 286 2.59 -16.41 10.77
C TRP A 286 1.94 -17.69 10.23
N GLY A 287 0.65 -17.62 9.89
CA GLY A 287 -0.07 -18.70 9.23
C GLY A 287 0.51 -19.03 7.87
N SER A 288 0.92 -18.05 7.05
CA SER A 288 1.54 -18.32 5.75
C SER A 288 2.89 -19.04 5.88
N ILE A 289 3.70 -18.65 6.88
CA ILE A 289 4.97 -19.31 7.22
C ILE A 289 4.71 -20.73 7.73
N ALA A 290 3.73 -20.93 8.61
CA ALA A 290 3.34 -22.25 9.10
C ALA A 290 2.85 -23.15 7.96
N ILE A 291 2.01 -22.63 7.06
CA ILE A 291 1.50 -23.34 5.88
C ILE A 291 2.66 -23.78 4.98
N TRP A 292 3.72 -22.98 4.83
CA TRP A 292 4.91 -23.39 4.08
C TRP A 292 5.58 -24.65 4.68
N TYR A 293 5.78 -24.69 5.99
CA TYR A 293 6.38 -25.86 6.64
C TYR A 293 5.45 -27.08 6.62
N VAL A 294 4.15 -26.89 6.85
CA VAL A 294 3.15 -27.96 6.75
C VAL A 294 3.15 -28.52 5.33
N PHE A 295 3.19 -27.65 4.31
CA PHE A 295 3.26 -28.06 2.92
C PHE A 295 4.53 -28.86 2.62
N LEU A 296 5.71 -28.42 3.10
CA LEU A 296 6.96 -29.17 2.94
C LEU A 296 6.90 -30.57 3.56
N VAL A 297 6.27 -30.73 4.73
CA VAL A 297 6.12 -32.05 5.38
C VAL A 297 5.14 -32.93 4.61
N VAL A 298 3.96 -32.41 4.27
CA VAL A 298 2.91 -33.17 3.58
C VAL A 298 3.36 -33.55 2.18
N TYR A 299 3.78 -32.57 1.36
CA TYR A 299 4.24 -32.80 -0.01
C TYR A 299 5.51 -33.66 -0.04
N GLY A 300 6.45 -33.43 0.89
CA GLY A 300 7.66 -34.24 1.01
C GLY A 300 7.42 -35.69 1.49
N SER A 301 6.25 -36.00 2.06
CA SER A 301 5.87 -37.37 2.47
C SER A 301 5.19 -38.19 1.38
N LEU A 302 4.79 -37.56 0.27
CA LEU A 302 4.17 -38.23 -0.87
C LEU A 302 5.19 -39.11 -1.61
N SER A 303 4.69 -39.99 -2.49
CA SER A 303 5.54 -40.88 -3.28
C SER A 303 6.63 -40.10 -4.03
N PRO A 304 7.88 -40.62 -4.13
CA PRO A 304 8.97 -39.99 -4.87
C PRO A 304 8.64 -39.63 -6.33
N ILE A 305 7.68 -40.32 -6.93
CA ILE A 305 7.19 -40.08 -8.30
C ILE A 305 6.49 -38.71 -8.40
N ILE A 306 5.81 -38.30 -7.32
CA ILE A 306 5.02 -37.06 -7.28
C ILE A 306 5.89 -35.91 -6.73
N SER A 307 6.59 -36.15 -5.62
CA SER A 307 7.37 -35.11 -4.95
C SER A 307 8.71 -34.81 -5.64
N THR A 308 9.22 -35.74 -6.46
CA THR A 308 10.48 -35.62 -7.20
C THR A 308 11.63 -35.09 -6.33
N THR A 309 12.06 -33.85 -6.55
CA THR A 309 13.13 -33.15 -5.83
C THR A 309 12.73 -32.62 -4.46
N ALA A 310 11.51 -32.89 -3.99
CA ALA A 310 11.02 -32.49 -2.67
C ALA A 310 10.88 -33.67 -1.69
N TYR A 311 11.14 -34.90 -2.13
CA TYR A 311 10.92 -36.10 -1.30
C TYR A 311 11.77 -36.06 -0.03
N LYS A 312 11.10 -35.98 1.12
CA LYS A 312 11.67 -35.97 2.48
C LYS A 312 12.81 -34.99 2.77
N ILE A 313 13.05 -34.00 1.91
CA ILE A 313 14.18 -33.07 2.04
C ILE A 313 14.12 -32.29 3.36
N LEU A 314 12.94 -31.79 3.74
CA LEU A 314 12.80 -31.05 4.99
C LEU A 314 13.11 -31.95 6.20
N VAL A 315 12.54 -33.15 6.24
CA VAL A 315 12.61 -34.04 7.42
C VAL A 315 13.98 -34.70 7.56
N GLU A 316 14.61 -35.10 6.46
CA GLU A 316 15.87 -35.84 6.48
C GLU A 316 17.11 -34.96 6.39
N ALA A 317 17.06 -33.85 5.65
CA ALA A 317 18.25 -33.02 5.38
C ALA A 317 18.20 -31.66 6.09
N CYS A 318 17.11 -30.90 5.98
CA CYS A 318 17.07 -29.51 6.44
C CYS A 318 16.77 -29.37 7.94
N ALA A 319 15.66 -29.92 8.43
CA ALA A 319 15.20 -29.73 9.80
C ALA A 319 16.14 -30.28 10.87
N PRO A 320 16.81 -31.44 10.70
CA PRO A 320 17.77 -31.96 11.68
C PRO A 320 19.07 -31.17 11.77
N SER A 321 19.36 -30.32 10.79
CA SER A 321 20.59 -29.53 10.72
C SER A 321 20.39 -28.14 11.34
N PRO A 322 21.08 -27.80 12.45
CA PRO A 322 21.02 -26.46 13.03
C PRO A 322 21.46 -25.36 12.05
N PHE A 323 22.32 -25.71 11.10
CA PHE A 323 22.86 -24.78 10.10
C PHE A 323 21.76 -24.24 9.17
N TYR A 324 20.74 -25.05 8.83
CA TYR A 324 19.59 -24.59 8.04
C TYR A 324 18.86 -23.42 8.69
N TRP A 325 18.57 -23.55 9.99
CA TRP A 325 17.88 -22.52 10.76
C TRP A 325 18.74 -21.27 10.94
N LEU A 326 20.03 -21.43 11.20
CA LEU A 326 20.97 -20.32 11.33
C LEU A 326 21.09 -19.54 10.01
N VAL A 327 21.28 -20.23 8.89
CA VAL A 327 21.39 -19.59 7.57
C VAL A 327 20.10 -18.86 7.22
N THR A 328 18.94 -19.50 7.47
CA THR A 328 17.64 -18.85 7.24
C THR A 328 17.53 -17.56 8.06
N LEU A 329 17.86 -17.60 9.35
CA LEU A 329 17.81 -16.42 10.21
C LEU A 329 18.76 -15.31 9.73
N VAL A 330 20.03 -15.65 9.46
CA VAL A 330 21.05 -14.67 9.04
C VAL A 330 20.68 -14.03 7.71
N VAL A 331 20.26 -14.84 6.73
CA VAL A 331 19.85 -14.33 5.42
C VAL A 331 18.62 -13.44 5.55
N VAL A 332 17.61 -13.84 6.33
CA VAL A 332 16.41 -13.02 6.55
C VAL A 332 16.78 -11.69 7.21
N VAL A 333 17.56 -11.69 8.28
CA VAL A 333 18.01 -10.45 8.94
C VAL A 333 18.82 -9.56 7.97
N ALA A 334 19.75 -10.15 7.22
CA ALA A 334 20.56 -9.42 6.25
C ALA A 334 19.71 -8.79 5.14
N THR A 335 18.65 -9.46 4.69
CA THR A 335 17.74 -8.94 3.65
C THR A 335 16.85 -7.80 4.15
N LEU A 336 16.45 -7.82 5.43
CA LEU A 336 15.56 -6.81 6.01
C LEU A 336 16.32 -5.54 6.43
N LEU A 337 17.61 -5.68 6.75
CA LEU A 337 18.44 -4.59 7.27
C LEU A 337 18.46 -3.35 6.35
N PRO A 338 18.67 -3.45 5.01
CA PRO A 338 18.63 -2.29 4.11
C PRO A 338 17.32 -1.50 4.17
N TYR A 339 16.19 -2.19 4.31
CA TYR A 339 14.89 -1.53 4.40
C TYR A 339 14.70 -0.84 5.75
N VAL A 340 15.07 -1.52 6.84
CA VAL A 340 14.96 -0.97 8.20
C VAL A 340 15.85 0.26 8.35
N THR A 341 17.09 0.22 7.85
CA THR A 341 18.00 1.38 7.90
C THR A 341 17.50 2.55 7.07
N HIS A 342 17.00 2.29 5.86
CA HIS A 342 16.36 3.31 5.03
C HIS A 342 15.16 3.95 5.72
N ARG A 343 14.27 3.14 6.31
CA ARG A 343 13.08 3.64 7.03
C ARG A 343 13.48 4.45 8.25
N ALA A 344 14.42 3.96 9.06
CA ALA A 344 14.90 4.67 10.24
C ALA A 344 15.51 6.04 9.87
N PHE A 345 16.32 6.08 8.81
CA PHE A 345 16.87 7.33 8.29
C PHE A 345 15.78 8.27 7.78
N GLN A 346 14.81 7.76 7.03
CA GLN A 346 13.70 8.57 6.53
C GLN A 346 12.88 9.17 7.68
N THR A 347 12.53 8.39 8.69
CA THR A 347 11.72 8.86 9.82
C THR A 347 12.45 9.91 10.66
N GLU A 348 13.77 9.84 10.78
CA GLU A 348 14.54 10.81 11.58
C GLU A 348 14.81 12.12 10.82
N PHE A 349 15.21 12.05 9.55
CA PHE A 349 15.62 13.25 8.80
C PHE A 349 14.50 13.87 7.96
N HIS A 350 13.55 13.07 7.47
CA HIS A 350 12.45 13.50 6.60
C HIS A 350 11.13 12.78 6.93
N PRO A 351 10.58 12.98 8.15
CA PRO A 351 9.36 12.30 8.58
C PRO A 351 8.17 12.66 7.70
N MET A 352 7.36 11.65 7.35
CA MET A 352 6.09 11.89 6.66
C MET A 352 5.05 12.48 7.64
N TYR A 353 3.96 13.05 7.13
CA TYR A 353 2.96 13.70 7.99
C TYR A 353 2.35 12.74 9.02
N HIS A 354 2.11 11.49 8.64
CA HIS A 354 1.64 10.48 9.58
C HIS A 354 2.67 10.14 10.66
N ASP A 355 3.97 10.14 10.35
CA ASP A 355 5.02 9.91 11.35
C ASP A 355 5.04 11.04 12.39
N GLN A 356 4.89 12.29 11.94
CA GLN A 356 4.81 13.46 12.83
C GLN A 356 3.60 13.37 13.77
N ILE A 357 2.45 12.97 13.26
CA ILE A 357 1.22 12.86 14.07
C ILE A 357 1.33 11.73 15.08
N GLN A 358 1.89 10.58 14.68
CA GLN A 358 2.15 9.48 15.61
C GLN A 358 3.16 9.88 16.69
N ARG A 359 4.21 10.62 16.33
CA ARG A 359 5.21 11.13 17.28
C ARG A 359 4.61 12.12 18.27
N ASN A 360 3.86 13.12 17.80
CA ASN A 360 3.18 14.08 18.67
C ASN A 360 2.18 13.39 19.63
N ARG A 361 1.53 12.32 19.18
CA ARG A 361 0.65 11.52 20.05
C ARG A 361 1.43 10.75 21.11
N PHE A 362 2.56 10.18 20.74
CA PHE A 362 3.42 9.48 21.70
C PHE A 362 3.98 10.45 22.75
N GLU A 363 4.37 11.66 22.31
CA GLU A 363 4.85 12.74 23.19
C GLU A 363 3.75 13.23 24.14
N SER A 364 2.51 13.43 23.66
CA SER A 364 1.37 13.81 24.52
C SER A 364 0.96 12.73 25.51
N LEU A 365 0.94 11.46 25.10
CA LEU A 365 0.70 10.36 26.05
C LEU A 365 1.78 10.34 27.14
N ASN A 366 3.05 10.53 26.78
CA ASN A 366 4.15 10.57 27.74
C ASN A 366 4.07 11.78 28.68
N SER A 367 3.60 12.94 28.22
CA SER A 367 3.36 14.08 29.11
C SER A 367 2.22 13.80 30.08
N ASP A 368 1.12 13.20 29.62
CA ASP A 368 -0.02 12.85 30.48
C ASP A 368 0.39 11.84 31.55
N PHE A 369 1.18 10.82 31.19
CA PHE A 369 1.75 9.86 32.17
C PHE A 369 2.74 10.53 33.13
N ALA A 370 3.51 11.52 32.68
CA ALA A 370 4.42 12.28 33.54
C ALA A 370 3.67 13.17 34.55
N GLU A 371 2.56 13.80 34.14
CA GLU A 371 1.68 14.56 35.03
C GLU A 371 0.97 13.66 36.04
N GLU A 372 0.42 12.52 35.59
CA GLU A 372 -0.32 11.60 36.45
C GLU A 372 0.60 10.90 37.47
N SER A 373 1.87 10.68 37.13
CA SER A 373 2.88 10.17 38.08
C SER A 373 3.36 11.23 39.07
N SER A 374 3.44 12.51 38.65
CA SER A 374 3.74 13.66 39.53
C SER A 374 2.64 13.87 40.58
N ASP A 375 1.37 13.77 40.18
CA ASP A 375 0.24 13.93 41.11
C ASP A 375 0.09 12.75 42.09
N ARG A 376 0.36 11.51 41.65
CA ARG A 376 0.47 10.36 42.57
C ARG A 376 1.64 10.49 43.54
N GLY A 377 2.74 11.13 43.13
CA GLY A 377 3.88 11.44 44.00
C GLY A 377 3.53 12.44 45.10
N LYS A 378 2.78 13.49 44.78
CA LYS A 378 2.32 14.51 45.74
C LYS A 378 1.31 13.96 46.76
N GLN A 379 0.41 13.06 46.35
CA GLN A 379 -0.53 12.41 47.28
C GLN A 379 0.14 11.50 48.32
N LYS A 380 1.31 10.92 48.02
CA LYS A 380 2.07 10.10 48.97
C LYS A 380 2.90 10.90 49.98
N VAL A 381 3.10 12.20 49.78
CA VAL A 381 3.84 13.08 50.71
C VAL A 381 2.90 13.72 51.75
N HIS A 382 1.58 13.58 51.56
CA HIS A 382 0.54 14.10 52.47
C HIS A 382 -0.17 13.01 53.30
N LEU A 383 0.38 11.80 53.33
CA LEU A 383 0.04 10.69 54.24
C LEU A 383 1.27 10.33 55.05
#